data_AF-A0A2T4NUK4-F1
#
_entry.id   AF-A0A2T4NUK4-F1
#
_cell.length_a   1.000
_cell.length_b   1.000
_cell.length_c   1.000
_cell.angle_alpha   90.00
_cell.angle_beta   90.00
_cell.angle_gamma   90.00
#
_symmetry.space_group_name_H-M   'P 1'
#
loop_
_entity.id
_entity.type
_entity.pdbx_description
1 polymer ?
#
loop_
_entity_poly.entity_id
_entity_poly.type
_entity_poly.pdbx_seq_one_letter_code
_entity_poly.pdbx_strand_id
1 'polypeptide(L)'
;MRDAYTRPATLFASHYIDIRAPHAASSVAAQLQDTGLVTIDGLTSRAAVLGFATGLMRITPHPHGDPDGLTSIHDTGVHAHRAGFAGLGHGDLEAHTERSGVPNPPRLMLLVCLRPAAEGGDVLLADGHDVLASLSADSREAPVMLSKPRTAYFGAGAGHPAQIFTVHADGRVSVRLRQDGLARWSPVVHSYLPSLRRAVAGCQRRLRLQPGQGYLVDNHRWLHARTRFSGNRLCLRALGEPRTPMPEGFAPDSVGIYLPKTNETV
;
A
#
# COMPACT_ATOMS: atom_id res chain seq x y z
N MET A 1 16.99 -22.78 -34.21
CA MET A 1 15.82 -22.30 -33.47
C MET A 1 16.33 -21.54 -32.26
N ARG A 2 16.20 -20.21 -32.25
CA ARG A 2 16.55 -19.38 -31.09
C ARG A 2 15.30 -19.28 -30.22
N ASP A 3 15.42 -19.72 -28.97
CA ASP A 3 14.38 -19.54 -27.95
C ASP A 3 13.99 -18.07 -27.88
N ALA A 4 12.70 -17.80 -28.09
CA ALA A 4 12.10 -16.51 -27.81
C ALA A 4 12.14 -16.31 -26.29
N TYR A 5 13.07 -15.48 -25.83
CA TYR A 5 13.10 -14.97 -24.46
C TYR A 5 11.77 -14.21 -24.22
N THR A 6 10.77 -14.89 -23.67
CA THR A 6 9.54 -14.25 -23.20
C THR A 6 9.96 -13.26 -22.12
N ARG A 7 9.93 -11.96 -22.43
CA ARG A 7 10.16 -10.92 -21.41
C ARG A 7 9.14 -11.15 -20.29
N PRO A 8 9.56 -11.19 -19.02
CA PRO A 8 8.62 -11.31 -17.91
C PRO A 8 7.60 -10.16 -18.01
N ALA A 9 6.32 -10.49 -17.83
CA ALA A 9 5.24 -9.53 -17.89
C ALA A 9 5.49 -8.38 -16.88
N THR A 10 5.14 -7.16 -17.28
CA THR A 10 5.27 -5.99 -16.40
C THR A 10 4.30 -6.10 -15.22
N LEU A 11 4.59 -5.43 -14.09
CA LEU A 11 3.70 -5.44 -12.91
C LEU A 11 2.27 -5.07 -13.29
N PHE A 12 2.13 -4.08 -14.18
CA PHE A 12 0.84 -3.64 -14.69
C PHE A 12 0.11 -4.74 -15.46
N ALA A 13 0.78 -5.42 -16.40
CA ALA A 13 0.13 -6.46 -17.20
C ALA A 13 -0.25 -7.69 -16.36
N SER A 14 0.57 -8.05 -15.35
CA SER A 14 0.33 -9.21 -14.49
C SER A 14 -0.89 -9.08 -13.57
N HIS A 15 -1.38 -7.86 -13.33
CA HIS A 15 -2.51 -7.59 -12.43
C HIS A 15 -3.66 -6.85 -13.13
N TYR A 16 -3.62 -6.77 -14.46
CA TYR A 16 -4.55 -5.97 -15.23
C TYR A 16 -5.94 -6.60 -15.25
N ILE A 17 -6.96 -5.78 -14.99
CA ILE A 17 -8.36 -6.14 -15.18
C ILE A 17 -9.01 -5.11 -16.11
N ASP A 18 -9.66 -5.59 -17.17
CA ASP A 18 -10.49 -4.73 -18.02
C ASP A 18 -11.80 -4.40 -17.30
N ILE A 19 -11.89 -3.15 -16.82
CA ILE A 19 -13.04 -2.68 -16.03
C ILE A 19 -14.31 -2.48 -16.86
N ARG A 20 -14.23 -2.62 -18.19
CA ARG A 20 -15.38 -2.56 -19.10
C ARG A 20 -15.98 -3.94 -19.38
N ALA A 21 -15.28 -5.00 -19.01
CA ALA A 21 -15.76 -6.36 -19.20
C ALA A 21 -16.99 -6.64 -18.31
N PRO A 22 -17.90 -7.52 -18.75
CA PRO A 22 -18.92 -8.08 -17.87
C PRO A 22 -18.27 -8.67 -16.62
N HIS A 23 -18.90 -8.49 -15.45
CA HIS A 23 -18.37 -9.03 -14.19
C HIS A 23 -16.99 -8.48 -13.76
N ALA A 24 -16.61 -7.29 -14.23
CA ALA A 24 -15.39 -6.61 -13.79
C ALA A 24 -15.31 -6.49 -12.26
N ALA A 25 -16.40 -6.10 -11.59
CA ALA A 25 -16.41 -5.91 -10.13
C ALA A 25 -16.09 -7.20 -9.35
N SER A 26 -16.63 -8.35 -9.76
CA SER A 26 -16.31 -9.64 -9.12
C SER A 26 -14.90 -10.09 -9.44
N SER A 27 -14.40 -9.80 -10.65
CA SER A 27 -13.02 -10.10 -11.03
C SER A 27 -12.02 -9.28 -10.18
N VAL A 28 -12.32 -7.99 -9.96
CA VAL A 28 -11.54 -7.13 -9.07
C VAL A 28 -11.57 -7.68 -7.64
N ALA A 29 -12.74 -8.04 -7.13
CA ALA A 29 -12.85 -8.60 -5.77
C ALA A 29 -12.04 -9.90 -5.62
N ALA A 30 -12.13 -10.82 -6.58
CA ALA A 30 -11.39 -12.08 -6.57
C ALA A 30 -9.86 -11.84 -6.60
N GLN A 31 -9.40 -10.96 -7.50
CA GLN A 31 -7.97 -10.63 -7.61
C GLN A 31 -7.44 -9.96 -6.35
N LEU A 32 -8.22 -9.07 -5.72
CA LEU A 32 -7.83 -8.46 -4.46
C LEU A 32 -7.78 -9.47 -3.30
N GLN A 33 -8.66 -10.47 -3.28
CA GLN A 33 -8.60 -11.54 -2.28
C GLN A 33 -7.38 -12.45 -2.46
N ASP A 34 -6.98 -12.68 -3.71
CA ASP A 34 -5.85 -13.53 -4.08
C ASP A 34 -4.50 -12.81 -3.90
N THR A 35 -4.28 -11.71 -4.63
CA THR A 35 -2.99 -11.00 -4.65
C THR A 35 -3.02 -9.64 -3.95
N GLY A 36 -4.19 -9.10 -3.61
CA GLY A 36 -4.31 -7.79 -2.97
C GLY A 36 -3.94 -6.60 -3.88
N LEU A 37 -3.72 -6.82 -5.18
CA LEU A 37 -3.38 -5.78 -6.14
C LEU A 37 -4.14 -5.98 -7.45
N VAL A 38 -4.76 -4.91 -7.92
CA VAL A 38 -5.35 -4.81 -9.25
C VAL A 38 -4.79 -3.58 -9.96
N THR A 39 -4.47 -3.71 -11.23
CA THR A 39 -4.16 -2.59 -12.12
C THR A 39 -5.25 -2.42 -13.15
N ILE A 40 -5.50 -1.17 -13.52
CA ILE A 40 -6.64 -0.78 -14.36
C ILE A 40 -6.27 0.38 -15.27
N ASP A 41 -7.03 0.56 -16.33
CA ASP A 41 -6.97 1.73 -17.22
C ASP A 41 -8.35 2.29 -17.56
N GLY A 42 -8.39 3.31 -18.41
CA GLY A 42 -9.64 3.93 -18.87
C GLY A 42 -10.28 4.94 -17.90
N LEU A 43 -9.69 5.19 -16.73
CA LEU A 43 -10.21 6.16 -15.75
C LEU A 43 -9.70 7.58 -16.01
N THR A 44 -10.18 8.20 -17.08
CA THR A 44 -9.62 9.47 -17.61
C THR A 44 -10.17 10.74 -16.98
N SER A 45 -11.15 10.64 -16.06
CA SER A 45 -11.77 11.80 -15.40
C SER A 45 -12.03 11.54 -13.93
N ARG A 46 -12.18 12.62 -13.15
CA ARG A 46 -12.56 12.53 -11.73
C ARG A 46 -13.87 11.78 -11.52
N ALA A 47 -14.86 12.03 -12.38
CA ALA A 47 -16.15 11.34 -12.33
C ALA A 47 -16.00 9.83 -12.60
N ALA A 48 -15.16 9.42 -13.56
CA ALA A 48 -14.87 8.02 -13.81
C ALA A 48 -14.16 7.35 -12.60
N VAL A 49 -13.19 8.03 -12.00
CA VAL A 49 -12.51 7.55 -10.79
C VAL A 49 -13.48 7.40 -9.63
N LEU A 50 -14.35 8.39 -9.40
CA LEU A 50 -15.36 8.33 -8.35
C LEU A 50 -16.36 7.20 -8.57
N GLY A 51 -16.87 7.06 -9.81
CA GLY A 51 -17.79 5.98 -10.18
C GLY A 51 -17.18 4.60 -9.97
N PHE A 52 -15.93 4.40 -10.40
CA PHE A 52 -15.22 3.14 -10.16
C PHE A 52 -15.00 2.87 -8.67
N ALA A 53 -14.50 3.85 -7.92
CA ALA A 53 -14.26 3.73 -6.48
C ALA A 53 -15.55 3.40 -5.71
N THR A 54 -16.63 4.16 -5.94
CA THR A 54 -17.91 3.98 -5.23
C THR A 54 -18.60 2.66 -5.58
N GLY A 55 -18.33 2.09 -6.77
CA GLY A 55 -18.81 0.76 -7.16
C GLY A 55 -18.16 -0.40 -6.39
N LEU A 56 -16.93 -0.21 -5.90
CA LEU A 56 -16.13 -1.26 -5.24
C LEU A 56 -15.98 -1.07 -3.73
N MET A 57 -16.03 0.17 -3.25
CA MET A 57 -15.84 0.50 -1.84
C MET A 57 -16.78 1.59 -1.35
N ARG A 58 -17.05 1.58 -0.05
CA ARG A 58 -17.60 2.73 0.66
C ARG A 58 -16.45 3.68 0.96
N ILE A 59 -16.45 4.85 0.33
CA ILE A 59 -15.38 5.84 0.48
C ILE A 59 -15.30 6.33 1.93
N THR A 60 -14.09 6.33 2.47
CA THR A 60 -13.75 6.87 3.78
C THR A 60 -13.21 8.29 3.61
N PRO A 61 -13.82 9.30 4.24
CA PRO A 61 -13.33 10.67 4.17
C PRO A 61 -11.89 10.81 4.62
N HIS A 62 -11.13 11.65 3.91
CA HIS A 62 -9.75 11.98 4.24
C HIS A 62 -9.65 13.47 4.62
N PRO A 63 -8.84 13.87 5.62
CA PRO A 63 -8.69 15.28 6.02
C PRO A 63 -8.20 16.22 4.90
N HIS A 64 -7.57 15.66 3.88
CA HIS A 64 -7.11 16.37 2.67
C HIS A 64 -7.92 16.00 1.42
N GLY A 65 -9.01 15.25 1.59
CA GLY A 65 -9.93 14.92 0.51
C GLY A 65 -10.84 16.09 0.18
N ASP A 66 -11.26 16.16 -1.08
CA ASP A 66 -12.30 17.05 -1.55
C ASP A 66 -13.69 16.54 -1.07
N PRO A 67 -14.78 17.31 -1.25
CA PRO A 67 -16.12 16.95 -0.73
C PRO A 67 -16.70 15.61 -1.23
N ASP A 68 -16.24 15.12 -2.39
CA ASP A 68 -16.64 13.81 -2.93
C ASP A 68 -15.83 12.64 -2.35
N GLY A 69 -14.90 12.92 -1.44
CA GLY A 69 -14.05 11.96 -0.75
C GLY A 69 -12.77 11.58 -1.52
N LEU A 70 -12.60 12.00 -2.78
CA LEU A 70 -11.35 11.81 -3.49
C LEU A 70 -10.31 12.85 -3.03
N THR A 71 -9.05 12.45 -2.96
CA THR A 71 -7.93 13.34 -2.70
C THR A 71 -7.19 13.65 -4.00
N SER A 72 -7.03 14.93 -4.33
CA SER A 72 -6.17 15.37 -5.43
C SER A 72 -4.70 15.35 -4.99
N ILE A 73 -3.91 14.47 -5.58
CA ILE A 73 -2.48 14.29 -5.27
C ILE A 73 -1.64 14.99 -6.35
N HIS A 74 -1.13 16.16 -5.99
CA HIS A 74 -0.19 16.96 -6.78
C HIS A 74 0.73 17.70 -5.80
N ASP A 75 1.85 18.21 -6.31
CA ASP A 75 2.71 19.07 -5.50
C ASP A 75 1.99 20.39 -5.21
N THR A 76 1.66 20.63 -3.95
CA THR A 76 0.98 21.87 -3.55
C THR A 76 1.96 23.02 -3.35
N GLY A 77 3.27 22.77 -3.26
CA GLY A 77 4.29 23.77 -2.93
C GLY A 77 4.23 24.32 -1.49
N VAL A 78 3.09 24.19 -0.81
CA VAL A 78 2.81 24.77 0.52
C VAL A 78 3.28 23.88 1.67
N HIS A 79 3.57 22.60 1.41
CA HIS A 79 3.88 21.61 2.46
C HIS A 79 5.26 20.97 2.31
N ALA A 80 6.15 21.59 1.53
CA ALA A 80 7.53 21.15 1.42
C ALA A 80 8.14 20.99 2.83
N HIS A 81 8.79 19.86 3.08
CA HIS A 81 9.47 19.51 4.33
C HIS A 81 8.59 19.32 5.59
N ARG A 82 7.26 19.37 5.49
CA ARG A 82 6.38 19.08 6.63
C ARG A 82 6.16 17.57 6.80
N ALA A 83 6.50 17.03 7.97
CA ALA A 83 6.29 15.63 8.30
C ALA A 83 4.81 15.22 8.14
N GLY A 84 4.55 14.08 7.51
CA GLY A 84 3.20 13.61 7.21
C GLY A 84 2.54 14.19 5.95
N PHE A 85 3.17 15.15 5.27
CA PHE A 85 2.66 15.75 4.02
C PHE A 85 3.45 15.33 2.78
N ALA A 86 4.43 14.42 2.91
CA ALA A 86 5.28 13.97 1.81
C ALA A 86 4.48 13.43 0.60
N GLY A 87 3.29 12.85 0.83
CA GLY A 87 2.40 12.40 -0.24
C GLY A 87 1.87 13.52 -1.13
N LEU A 88 1.87 14.78 -0.66
CA LEU A 88 1.44 15.99 -1.38
C LEU A 88 2.63 16.85 -1.87
N GLY A 89 3.86 16.35 -1.73
CA GLY A 89 5.06 17.01 -2.23
C GLY A 89 5.66 16.27 -3.43
N HIS A 90 6.81 16.74 -3.91
CA HIS A 90 7.53 16.21 -5.08
C HIS A 90 8.75 15.33 -4.77
N GLY A 91 9.15 15.21 -3.50
CA GLY A 91 10.28 14.37 -3.06
C GLY A 91 10.01 12.87 -3.13
N ASP A 92 10.99 12.04 -2.74
CA ASP A 92 10.73 10.62 -2.56
C ASP A 92 9.69 10.40 -1.45
N LEU A 93 8.84 9.40 -1.64
CA LEU A 93 7.89 8.94 -0.64
C LEU A 93 8.26 7.50 -0.27
N GLU A 94 8.70 7.32 0.96
CA GLU A 94 9.09 6.02 1.48
C GLU A 94 7.91 5.04 1.50
N ALA A 95 8.22 3.75 1.44
CA ALA A 95 7.22 2.70 1.42
C ALA A 95 6.38 2.72 2.70
N HIS A 96 5.06 2.75 2.55
CA HIS A 96 4.13 2.86 3.66
C HIS A 96 2.75 2.30 3.30
N THR A 97 1.93 2.10 4.33
CA THR A 97 0.49 1.84 4.22
C THR A 97 -0.28 3.12 4.52
N GLU A 98 -1.41 3.32 3.85
CA GLU A 98 -2.25 4.50 4.03
C GLU A 98 -2.79 4.60 5.45
N ARG A 99 -2.81 5.83 5.96
CA ARG A 99 -3.40 6.20 7.26
C ARG A 99 -2.93 5.32 8.43
N SER A 100 -1.68 4.84 8.41
CA SER A 100 -1.12 3.98 9.46
C SER A 100 -1.26 4.51 10.91
N GLY A 101 -1.40 5.82 11.09
CA GLY A 101 -1.57 6.47 12.39
C GLY A 101 -2.99 6.54 12.95
N VAL A 102 -4.00 6.00 12.28
CA VAL A 102 -5.36 5.88 12.86
C VAL A 102 -5.63 4.46 13.32
N PRO A 103 -6.54 4.22 14.30
CA PRO A 103 -6.82 2.87 14.78
C PRO A 103 -7.25 1.91 13.67
N ASN A 104 -8.23 2.34 12.86
CA ASN A 104 -8.79 1.56 11.75
C ASN A 104 -8.45 2.27 10.42
N PRO A 105 -7.29 1.97 9.81
CA PRO A 105 -6.93 2.49 8.50
C PRO A 105 -7.90 1.95 7.44
N PRO A 106 -8.08 2.67 6.31
CA PRO A 106 -8.94 2.21 5.24
C PRO A 106 -8.39 0.91 4.67
N ARG A 107 -9.29 -0.02 4.37
CA ARG A 107 -8.87 -1.32 3.82
C ARG A 107 -8.38 -1.25 2.38
N LEU A 108 -8.99 -0.41 1.55
CA LEU A 108 -8.63 -0.24 0.15
C LEU A 108 -8.03 1.14 -0.13
N MET A 109 -7.04 1.17 -1.02
CA MET A 109 -6.51 2.40 -1.61
C MET A 109 -6.47 2.28 -3.14
N LEU A 110 -7.18 3.20 -3.80
CA LEU A 110 -7.11 3.43 -5.23
C LEU A 110 -6.21 4.63 -5.50
N LEU A 111 -5.29 4.52 -6.46
CA LEU A 111 -4.59 5.67 -7.04
C LEU A 111 -4.63 5.63 -8.56
N VAL A 112 -5.07 6.74 -9.17
CA VAL A 112 -5.22 6.88 -10.63
C VAL A 112 -4.43 8.10 -11.10
N CYS A 113 -3.64 7.92 -12.16
CA CYS A 113 -2.90 9.00 -12.80
C CYS A 113 -3.77 9.70 -13.84
N LEU A 114 -4.04 11.00 -13.66
CA LEU A 114 -4.66 11.83 -14.70
C LEU A 114 -3.61 12.56 -15.55
N ARG A 115 -2.49 12.92 -14.93
CA ARG A 115 -1.35 13.53 -15.61
C ARG A 115 -0.04 13.00 -15.00
N PRO A 116 0.82 12.33 -15.78
CA PRO A 116 2.12 11.88 -15.29
C PRO A 116 3.05 13.07 -15.02
N ALA A 117 4.09 12.83 -14.22
CA ALA A 117 5.21 13.75 -14.09
C ALA A 117 5.98 13.85 -15.42
N ALA A 118 6.73 14.94 -15.60
CA ALA A 118 7.66 15.07 -16.72
C ALA A 118 8.81 14.06 -16.56
N GLU A 119 9.39 14.01 -15.35
CA GLU A 119 10.43 13.05 -14.97
C GLU A 119 10.11 12.44 -13.60
N GLY A 120 10.49 11.17 -13.41
CA GLY A 120 10.26 10.45 -12.17
C GLY A 120 8.79 10.23 -11.85
N GLY A 121 8.46 10.16 -10.56
CA GLY A 121 7.08 9.96 -10.09
C GLY A 121 6.56 8.54 -10.32
N ASP A 122 7.49 7.61 -10.54
CA ASP A 122 7.23 6.18 -10.63
C ASP A 122 6.67 5.71 -9.29
N VAL A 123 5.62 4.90 -9.36
CA VAL A 123 5.08 4.21 -8.19
C VAL A 123 5.97 3.01 -7.90
N LEU A 124 6.22 2.75 -6.62
CA LEU A 124 6.90 1.55 -6.16
C LEU A 124 5.94 0.80 -5.24
N LEU A 125 5.66 -0.47 -5.56
CA LEU A 125 4.78 -1.33 -4.77
C LEU A 125 5.58 -2.51 -4.22
N ALA A 126 5.40 -2.83 -2.94
CA ALA A 126 5.98 -4.02 -2.32
C ALA A 126 4.87 -4.84 -1.66
N ASP A 127 4.80 -6.12 -1.98
CA ASP A 127 3.86 -7.05 -1.36
C ASP A 127 4.34 -7.37 0.06
N GLY A 128 3.51 -7.15 1.07
CA GLY A 128 3.81 -7.51 2.45
C GLY A 128 4.10 -9.00 2.62
N HIS A 129 3.53 -9.86 1.77
CA HIS A 129 3.86 -11.28 1.70
C HIS A 129 5.35 -11.49 1.39
N ASP A 130 5.82 -10.91 0.29
CA ASP A 130 7.20 -11.05 -0.17
C ASP A 130 8.18 -10.39 0.80
N VAL A 131 7.79 -9.26 1.40
CA VAL A 131 8.59 -8.59 2.44
C VAL A 131 8.75 -9.49 3.66
N LEU A 132 7.66 -10.11 4.13
CA LEU A 132 7.71 -11.04 5.25
C LEU A 132 8.59 -12.25 4.91
N ALA A 133 8.41 -12.86 3.75
CA ALA A 133 9.20 -14.01 3.30
C ALA A 133 10.70 -13.66 3.19
N SER A 134 11.04 -12.52 2.58
CA SER A 134 12.42 -12.03 2.46
C SER A 134 13.04 -11.76 3.83
N LEU A 135 12.28 -11.19 4.77
CA LEU A 135 12.74 -10.92 6.12
C LEU A 135 12.98 -12.21 6.91
N SER A 136 12.06 -13.17 6.79
CA SER A 136 12.16 -14.50 7.40
C SER A 136 13.36 -15.30 6.91
N ALA A 137 13.76 -15.11 5.64
CA ALA A 137 14.94 -15.74 5.08
C ALA A 137 16.26 -15.14 5.63
N ASP A 138 16.28 -13.83 5.94
CA ASP A 138 17.43 -13.14 6.55
C ASP A 138 17.57 -13.42 8.05
N SER A 139 16.45 -13.40 8.78
CA SER A 139 16.42 -13.64 10.23
C SER A 139 15.07 -14.20 10.67
N ARG A 140 15.10 -15.36 11.36
CA ARG A 140 13.89 -15.96 11.94
C ARG A 140 13.30 -15.16 13.10
N GLU A 141 14.13 -14.37 13.79
CA GLU A 141 13.71 -13.58 14.95
C GLU A 141 13.06 -12.24 14.54
N ALA A 142 13.50 -11.64 13.43
CA ALA A 142 13.03 -10.33 13.02
C ALA A 142 11.50 -10.27 12.82
N PRO A 143 10.84 -11.20 12.11
CA PRO A 143 9.37 -11.24 12.00
C PRO A 143 8.68 -11.32 13.37
N VAL A 144 9.18 -12.17 14.28
CA VAL A 144 8.62 -12.35 15.62
C VAL A 144 8.67 -11.03 16.41
N MET A 145 9.81 -10.36 16.39
CA MET A 145 10.03 -9.11 17.12
C MET A 145 9.22 -7.96 16.53
N LEU A 146 9.10 -7.87 15.20
CA LEU A 146 8.33 -6.85 14.51
C LEU A 146 6.81 -7.11 14.55
N SER A 147 6.39 -8.31 14.97
CA SER A 147 5.00 -8.66 15.30
C SER A 147 4.59 -8.36 16.74
N LYS A 148 5.52 -8.06 17.64
CA LYS A 148 5.17 -7.76 19.04
C LYS A 148 4.28 -6.51 19.11
N PRO A 149 3.11 -6.58 19.78
CA PRO A 149 2.19 -5.46 19.88
C PRO A 149 2.84 -4.19 20.45
N ARG A 150 2.39 -3.02 19.99
CA ARG A 150 2.79 -1.70 20.50
C ARG A 150 4.31 -1.43 20.45
N THR A 151 5.02 -2.08 19.54
CA THR A 151 6.46 -1.82 19.29
C THR A 151 6.69 -0.71 18.26
N ALA A 152 5.64 -0.26 17.59
CA ALA A 152 5.63 0.92 16.73
C ALA A 152 4.58 1.91 17.22
N TYR A 153 4.77 3.19 16.90
CA TYR A 153 3.75 4.22 17.05
C TYR A 153 3.76 5.09 15.79
N PHE A 154 2.60 5.25 15.17
CA PHE A 154 2.45 5.98 13.92
C PHE A 154 1.59 7.24 14.11
N GLY A 155 2.12 8.38 13.68
CA GLY A 155 1.45 9.69 13.76
C GLY A 155 2.07 10.63 14.80
N ALA A 156 1.54 11.84 14.87
CA ALA A 156 1.77 12.79 15.95
C ALA A 156 0.53 12.84 16.86
N GLY A 157 0.65 13.40 18.07
CA GLY A 157 -0.50 13.68 18.95
C GLY A 157 -1.40 12.46 19.17
N ALA A 158 -2.57 12.44 18.54
CA ALA A 158 -3.53 11.33 18.55
C ALA A 158 -3.16 10.18 17.58
N GLY A 159 -1.86 9.88 17.45
CA GLY A 159 -1.37 8.74 16.67
C GLY A 159 -1.70 7.39 17.33
N HIS A 160 -1.33 6.30 16.66
CA HIS A 160 -1.74 4.96 17.03
C HIS A 160 -0.55 4.05 17.39
N PRO A 161 -0.51 3.48 18.62
CA PRO A 161 0.40 2.38 18.96
C PRO A 161 0.03 1.12 18.16
N ALA A 162 1.00 0.51 17.52
CA ALA A 162 0.82 -0.61 16.59
C ALA A 162 2.05 -1.55 16.58
N GLN A 163 2.05 -2.46 15.62
CA GLN A 163 3.15 -3.34 15.25
C GLN A 163 3.24 -3.34 13.72
N ILE A 164 4.35 -3.85 13.18
CA ILE A 164 4.54 -3.87 11.72
C ILE A 164 3.76 -5.02 11.10
N PHE A 165 3.81 -6.20 11.71
CA PHE A 165 3.09 -7.38 11.24
C PHE A 165 2.07 -7.81 12.30
N THR A 166 0.78 -7.85 11.95
CA THR A 166 -0.27 -8.37 12.83
C THR A 166 -0.67 -9.76 12.38
N VAL A 167 -0.61 -10.74 13.28
CA VAL A 167 -1.07 -12.10 13.04
C VAL A 167 -2.50 -12.23 13.52
N HIS A 168 -3.40 -12.60 12.62
CA HIS A 168 -4.81 -12.78 12.90
C HIS A 168 -5.11 -14.18 13.45
N ALA A 169 -6.30 -14.35 14.02
CA ALA A 169 -6.71 -15.62 14.63
C ALA A 169 -6.68 -16.80 13.65
N ASP A 170 -6.97 -16.53 12.37
CA ASP A 170 -6.96 -17.49 11.26
C ASP A 170 -5.55 -17.73 10.68
N GLY A 171 -4.51 -17.10 11.25
CA GLY A 171 -3.12 -17.24 10.83
C GLY A 171 -2.70 -16.33 9.67
N ARG A 172 -3.61 -15.51 9.13
CA ARG A 172 -3.25 -14.50 8.13
C ARG A 172 -2.45 -13.37 8.79
N VAL A 173 -1.69 -12.63 7.99
CA VAL A 173 -0.84 -11.53 8.43
C VAL A 173 -1.21 -10.24 7.72
N SER A 174 -1.39 -9.15 8.46
CA SER A 174 -1.45 -7.80 7.88
C SER A 174 -0.13 -7.06 8.10
N VAL A 175 0.24 -6.19 7.17
CA VAL A 175 1.33 -5.23 7.34
C VAL A 175 0.80 -3.82 7.62
N ARG A 176 1.46 -3.09 8.51
CA ARG A 176 1.25 -1.67 8.75
C ARG A 176 2.59 -0.98 8.88
N LEU A 177 2.88 -0.03 7.99
CA LEU A 177 4.17 0.64 7.99
C LEU A 177 4.06 2.13 7.68
N ARG A 178 4.90 2.90 8.36
CA ARG A 178 5.28 4.26 8.03
C ARG A 178 6.74 4.41 8.43
N GLN A 179 7.51 5.14 7.63
CA GLN A 179 8.96 5.26 7.80
C GLN A 179 9.45 6.69 8.01
N ASP A 180 8.57 7.67 7.76
CA ASP A 180 8.88 9.08 7.94
C ASP A 180 9.02 9.48 9.42
N GLY A 181 9.32 10.76 9.67
CA GLY A 181 9.50 11.30 11.03
C GLY A 181 8.27 11.21 11.95
N LEU A 182 7.14 10.66 11.48
CA LEU A 182 5.97 10.35 12.30
C LEU A 182 5.91 8.86 12.71
N ALA A 183 6.96 8.08 12.45
CA ALA A 183 7.13 6.76 13.03
C ALA A 183 8.06 6.82 14.24
N ARG A 184 7.63 6.20 15.35
CA ARG A 184 8.45 5.99 16.54
C ARG A 184 8.53 4.49 16.83
N TRP A 185 9.68 4.04 17.29
CA TRP A 185 9.98 2.62 17.44
C TRP A 185 10.40 2.32 18.87
N SER A 186 9.94 1.19 19.40
CA SER A 186 10.40 0.68 20.68
C SER A 186 11.88 0.26 20.58
N PRO A 187 12.69 0.45 21.65
CA PRO A 187 14.05 -0.07 21.73
C PRO A 187 14.23 -1.52 21.27
N VAL A 188 13.24 -2.37 21.57
CA VAL A 188 13.29 -3.80 21.31
C VAL A 188 13.27 -4.17 19.82
N VAL A 189 12.86 -3.25 18.94
CA VAL A 189 12.80 -3.50 17.48
C VAL A 189 13.90 -2.78 16.68
N HIS A 190 14.69 -1.90 17.30
CA HIS A 190 15.66 -1.05 16.58
C HIS A 190 16.68 -1.84 15.76
N SER A 191 17.21 -2.95 16.30
CA SER A 191 18.19 -3.80 15.61
C SER A 191 17.62 -4.46 14.36
N TYR A 192 16.30 -4.62 14.25
CA TYR A 192 15.63 -5.27 13.13
C TYR A 192 15.17 -4.28 12.04
N LEU A 193 15.11 -2.98 12.33
CA LEU A 193 14.69 -1.97 11.36
C LEU A 193 15.57 -1.92 10.09
N PRO A 194 16.90 -2.07 10.15
CA PRO A 194 17.72 -2.15 8.94
C PRO A 194 17.37 -3.35 8.05
N SER A 195 17.14 -4.54 8.62
CA SER A 195 16.71 -5.72 7.85
C SER A 195 15.32 -5.52 7.24
N LEU A 196 14.38 -4.94 7.98
CA LEU A 196 13.06 -4.59 7.45
C LEU A 196 13.18 -3.65 6.25
N ARG A 197 13.97 -2.58 6.35
CA ARG A 197 14.18 -1.61 5.26
C ARG A 197 14.79 -2.27 4.02
N ARG A 198 15.78 -3.16 4.21
CA ARG A 198 16.37 -3.94 3.10
C ARG A 198 15.35 -4.86 2.44
N ALA A 199 14.56 -5.60 3.23
CA ALA A 199 13.52 -6.48 2.71
C ALA A 199 12.48 -5.69 1.90
N VAL A 200 11.96 -4.59 2.46
CA VAL A 200 11.02 -3.70 1.77
C VAL A 200 11.62 -3.19 0.45
N ALA A 201 12.82 -2.62 0.47
CA ALA A 201 13.46 -2.11 -0.74
C ALA A 201 13.73 -3.20 -1.79
N GLY A 202 14.14 -4.40 -1.37
CA GLY A 202 14.39 -5.53 -2.26
C GLY A 202 13.13 -6.08 -2.93
N CYS A 203 11.97 -5.94 -2.30
CA CYS A 203 10.66 -6.37 -2.83
C CYS A 203 9.94 -5.28 -3.65
N GLN A 204 10.47 -4.06 -3.75
CA GLN A 204 9.80 -2.99 -4.49
C GLN A 204 9.82 -3.23 -6.00
N ARG A 205 8.62 -3.29 -6.57
CA ARG A 205 8.40 -3.36 -8.01
C ARG A 205 7.93 -2.00 -8.53
N ARG A 206 8.53 -1.58 -9.65
CA ARG A 206 8.27 -0.27 -10.25
C ARG A 206 7.07 -0.30 -11.20
N LEU A 207 6.27 0.76 -11.12
CA LEU A 207 5.11 0.99 -11.98
C LEU A 207 5.09 2.45 -12.47
N ARG A 208 5.21 2.64 -13.78
CA ARG A 208 5.02 3.95 -14.43
C ARG A 208 3.61 4.02 -15.02
N LEU A 209 2.75 4.83 -14.40
CA LEU A 209 1.36 5.01 -14.82
C LEU A 209 1.25 5.99 -15.99
N GLN A 210 0.46 5.61 -16.99
CA GLN A 210 -0.01 6.49 -18.07
C GLN A 210 -1.29 7.23 -17.66
N PRO A 211 -1.70 8.30 -18.38
CA PRO A 211 -3.00 8.92 -18.17
C PRO A 211 -4.15 7.90 -18.22
N GLY A 212 -5.02 7.95 -17.21
CA GLY A 212 -6.16 7.03 -17.06
C GLY A 212 -5.81 5.68 -16.43
N GLN A 213 -4.52 5.38 -16.20
CA GLN A 213 -4.10 4.17 -15.51
C GLN A 213 -4.06 4.36 -14.00
N GLY A 214 -4.36 3.28 -13.28
CA GLY A 214 -4.29 3.26 -11.83
C GLY A 214 -4.05 1.87 -11.26
N TYR A 215 -3.95 1.83 -9.94
CA TYR A 215 -3.92 0.58 -9.18
C TYR A 215 -4.81 0.70 -7.95
N LEU A 216 -5.40 -0.43 -7.57
CA LEU A 216 -6.18 -0.63 -6.36
C LEU A 216 -5.46 -1.68 -5.52
N VAL A 217 -5.17 -1.36 -4.26
CA VAL A 217 -4.48 -2.26 -3.34
C VAL A 217 -5.30 -2.54 -2.10
N ASP A 218 -5.13 -3.75 -1.58
CA ASP A 218 -5.35 -4.07 -0.19
C ASP A 218 -4.27 -3.38 0.66
N ASN A 219 -4.68 -2.34 1.37
CA ASN A 219 -3.82 -1.51 2.22
C ASN A 219 -3.31 -2.25 3.48
N HIS A 220 -3.87 -3.42 3.80
CA HIS A 220 -3.37 -4.29 4.88
C HIS A 220 -2.32 -5.30 4.38
N ARG A 221 -2.03 -5.33 3.07
CA ARG A 221 -1.02 -6.20 2.46
C ARG A 221 0.07 -5.43 1.73
N TRP A 222 -0.30 -4.43 0.92
CA TRP A 222 0.67 -3.76 0.05
C TRP A 222 1.20 -2.48 0.65
N LEU A 223 2.52 -2.32 0.57
CA LEU A 223 3.16 -1.04 0.77
C LEU A 223 3.25 -0.32 -0.58
N HIS A 224 3.07 1.00 -0.54
CA HIS A 224 3.30 1.84 -1.71
C HIS A 224 4.25 2.98 -1.39
N ALA A 225 4.96 3.41 -2.41
CA ALA A 225 5.98 4.44 -2.40
C ALA A 225 5.99 5.16 -3.74
N ARG A 226 6.77 6.23 -3.83
CA ARG A 226 6.93 6.97 -5.07
C ARG A 226 8.33 7.54 -5.15
N THR A 227 8.93 7.50 -6.33
CA THR A 227 10.16 8.24 -6.59
C THR A 227 9.91 9.75 -6.64
N ARG A 228 10.95 10.52 -6.40
CA ARG A 228 10.97 11.97 -6.63
C ARG A 228 10.54 12.28 -8.06
N PHE A 229 9.93 13.44 -8.26
CA PHE A 229 9.45 13.83 -9.58
C PHE A 229 9.56 15.32 -9.83
N SER A 230 9.44 15.70 -11.10
CA SER A 230 9.34 17.08 -11.57
C SER A 230 8.15 17.28 -12.50
N GLY A 231 7.67 18.52 -12.60
CA GLY A 231 6.52 18.90 -13.42
C GLY A 231 5.16 18.70 -12.74
N ASN A 232 4.09 18.91 -13.51
CA ASN A 232 2.73 19.05 -12.98
C ASN A 232 1.98 17.71 -12.85
N ARG A 233 2.54 16.75 -12.11
CA ARG A 233 1.88 15.44 -11.88
C ARG A 233 0.54 15.63 -11.17
N LEU A 234 -0.49 14.95 -11.65
CA LEU A 234 -1.81 14.89 -11.03
C LEU A 234 -2.29 13.46 -10.93
N CYS A 235 -2.57 13.02 -9.71
CA CYS A 235 -3.24 11.75 -9.43
C CYS A 235 -4.47 11.98 -8.56
N LEU A 236 -5.43 11.08 -8.64
CA LEU A 236 -6.56 11.01 -7.72
C LEU A 236 -6.40 9.78 -6.84
N ARG A 237 -6.69 9.95 -5.55
CA ARG A 237 -6.69 8.85 -4.59
C ARG A 237 -8.07 8.71 -3.96
N ALA A 238 -8.54 7.48 -3.85
CA ALA A 238 -9.71 7.13 -3.06
C ALA A 238 -9.30 6.12 -1.97
N LEU A 239 -9.89 6.26 -0.79
CA LEU A 239 -9.70 5.37 0.34
C LEU A 239 -11.07 4.84 0.77
N GLY A 240 -11.16 3.60 1.23
CA GLY A 240 -12.46 3.09 1.64
C GLY A 240 -12.45 1.66 2.15
N GLU A 241 -13.65 1.23 2.56
CA GLU A 241 -13.92 -0.15 2.95
C GLU A 241 -14.53 -0.91 1.78
N PRO A 242 -14.07 -2.14 1.48
CA PRO A 242 -14.58 -2.91 0.36
C PRO A 242 -16.07 -3.21 0.53
N ARG A 243 -16.84 -3.17 -0.56
CA ARG A 243 -18.26 -3.57 -0.57
C ARG A 243 -18.44 -5.07 -0.51
N THR A 244 -17.49 -5.80 -1.08
CA THR A 244 -17.44 -7.26 -0.99
C THR A 244 -16.52 -7.62 0.17
N PRO A 245 -16.95 -8.46 1.14
CA PRO A 245 -16.10 -8.89 2.23
C PRO A 245 -14.78 -9.50 1.72
N MET A 246 -13.70 -9.22 2.45
CA MET A 246 -12.35 -9.70 2.12
C MET A 246 -11.70 -10.22 3.40
N PRO A 247 -11.03 -11.39 3.37
CA PRO A 247 -10.23 -11.85 4.50
C PRO A 247 -9.15 -10.84 4.86
N GLU A 248 -8.79 -10.73 6.14
CA GLU A 248 -7.79 -9.75 6.55
C GLU A 248 -6.35 -10.19 6.26
N GLY A 249 -5.53 -9.29 5.70
CA GLY A 249 -4.12 -9.52 5.43
C GLY A 249 -3.86 -10.50 4.27
N PHE A 250 -2.84 -11.34 4.42
CA PHE A 250 -2.44 -12.40 3.48
C PHE A 250 -2.09 -13.68 4.24
N ALA A 251 -2.23 -14.84 3.59
CA ALA A 251 -1.69 -16.08 4.15
C ALA A 251 -0.17 -16.07 3.95
N PRO A 252 0.66 -16.15 5.01
CA PRO A 252 2.09 -16.26 4.83
C PRO A 252 2.44 -17.63 4.22
N ASP A 253 3.59 -17.72 3.55
CA ASP A 253 4.20 -19.02 3.24
C ASP A 253 4.25 -19.88 4.52
N SER A 254 4.19 -21.21 4.36
CA SER A 254 4.27 -22.18 5.46
C SER A 254 5.65 -22.18 6.11
N VAL A 255 6.08 -21.05 6.66
CA VAL A 255 7.33 -20.89 7.36
C VAL A 255 7.04 -21.23 8.81
N GLY A 256 7.78 -22.17 9.40
CA GLY A 256 7.68 -22.59 10.80
C GLY A 256 8.06 -21.51 11.82
N ILE A 257 7.73 -20.26 11.56
CA ILE A 257 7.84 -19.12 12.45
C ILE A 257 6.50 -19.01 13.18
N TYR A 258 6.50 -19.42 14.45
CA TYR A 258 5.40 -19.10 15.36
C TYR A 258 5.44 -17.60 15.66
N LEU A 259 4.76 -16.81 14.82
CA LEU A 259 4.51 -15.42 15.15
C LEU A 259 3.51 -15.37 16.32
N PRO A 260 3.72 -14.50 17.32
CA PRO A 260 2.82 -14.40 18.46
C PRO A 260 1.42 -14.00 18.00
N LYS A 261 0.41 -14.83 18.30
CA LYS A 261 -1.00 -14.48 18.06
C LYS A 261 -1.39 -13.38 19.04
N THR A 262 -2.07 -12.35 18.56
CA THR A 262 -2.59 -11.29 19.45
C THR A 262 -3.90 -11.77 20.09
N ASN A 263 -3.80 -12.58 21.13
CA ASN A 263 -4.89 -12.83 22.09
C ASN A 263 -4.33 -12.78 23.51
N GLU A 264 -3.90 -11.59 23.92
CA GLU A 264 -3.85 -11.21 25.33
C GLU A 264 -4.42 -9.80 25.43
N THR A 265 -5.70 -9.72 25.77
CA THR A 265 -6.23 -8.58 26.52
C THR A 265 -5.40 -8.44 27.79
N VAL A 266 -4.69 -7.33 27.92
CA VAL A 266 -4.37 -6.76 29.23
C VAL A 266 -5.51 -5.83 29.59
#